data_AF-A0A268UB70-F1
#
_entry.id   AF-A0A268UB70-F1
#
_cell.length_a   1.000
_cell.length_b   1.000
_cell.length_c   1.000
_cell.angle_alpha   90.00
_cell.angle_beta   90.00
_cell.angle_gamma   90.00
#
_symmetry.space_group_name_H-M   'P 1'
#
loop_
_entity.id
_entity.type
_entity.pdbx_description
1 polymer ?
#
loop_
_entity_poly.entity_id
_entity_poly.type
_entity_poly.pdbx_seq_one_letter_code
_entity_poly.pdbx_strand_id
1 'polypeptide(L)'
;MAIQIHPSKTKKINQSGFLSSNFIVTSKKKALEYQELVFNNQDPQFIKKQEEMLLTFDTQAQIHRIYEEWFLRKNEKLQKGAIQRIKRFFEGHFLPYFSKYDKDRSIISSLNINDVTHRDVIDIVIKFEKTS
;
A
#
# COMPACT_ATOMS: atom_id res chain seq x y z
N MET A 1 -30.22 -1.15 53.51
CA MET A 1 -29.53 -0.88 52.23
C MET A 1 -29.97 -1.94 51.22
N ALA A 2 -30.73 -1.55 50.20
CA ALA A 2 -31.22 -2.47 49.17
C ALA A 2 -30.27 -2.44 47.97
N ILE A 3 -29.75 -3.60 47.57
CA ILE A 3 -28.86 -3.75 46.41
C ILE A 3 -29.75 -3.84 45.17
N GLN A 4 -29.74 -2.81 44.32
CA GLN A 4 -30.34 -2.86 42.99
C GLN A 4 -29.45 -3.70 42.06
N ILE A 5 -29.96 -4.87 41.64
CA ILE A 5 -29.33 -5.69 40.61
C ILE A 5 -29.83 -5.19 39.27
N HIS A 6 -28.96 -4.57 38.47
CA HIS A 6 -29.27 -4.21 37.10
C HIS A 6 -29.30 -5.46 36.21
N PRO A 7 -30.32 -5.65 35.35
CA PRO A 7 -30.35 -6.77 34.42
C PRO A 7 -29.27 -6.58 33.35
N SER A 8 -28.39 -7.58 33.20
CA SER A 8 -27.41 -7.65 32.12
C SER A 8 -28.14 -7.68 30.78
N LYS A 9 -27.86 -6.71 29.90
CA LYS A 9 -28.33 -6.71 28.51
C LYS A 9 -27.70 -7.90 27.78
N THR A 10 -28.43 -9.01 27.66
CA THR A 10 -28.11 -10.10 26.74
C THR A 10 -28.26 -9.56 25.32
N LYS A 11 -27.12 -9.35 24.62
CA LYS A 11 -27.11 -9.07 23.19
C LYS A 11 -27.68 -10.30 22.46
N LYS A 12 -28.89 -10.19 21.93
CA LYS A 12 -29.40 -11.13 20.91
C LYS A 12 -28.56 -10.98 19.66
N ILE A 13 -27.72 -11.96 19.36
CA ILE A 13 -27.03 -12.06 18.08
C ILE A 13 -28.06 -12.66 17.11
N ASN A 14 -28.63 -11.82 16.25
CA ASN A 14 -29.47 -12.28 15.14
C ASN A 14 -28.56 -12.98 14.11
N GLN A 15 -28.38 -14.28 14.25
CA GLN A 15 -27.76 -15.12 13.21
C GLN A 15 -28.85 -15.56 12.23
N SER A 16 -29.06 -14.79 11.17
CA SER A 16 -29.75 -15.28 9.98
C SER A 16 -29.18 -14.60 8.73
N GLY A 17 -27.91 -14.89 8.44
CA GLY A 17 -27.32 -14.67 7.13
C GLY A 17 -26.87 -16.03 6.60
N PHE A 18 -27.51 -16.52 5.52
CA PHE A 18 -27.02 -17.68 4.78
C PHE A 18 -25.60 -17.39 4.30
N LEU A 19 -24.60 -18.06 4.88
CA LEU A 19 -23.23 -18.01 4.40
C LEU A 19 -23.17 -18.80 3.08
N SER A 20 -22.71 -18.14 2.01
CA SER A 20 -22.55 -18.81 0.72
C SER A 20 -21.59 -19.99 0.84
N SER A 21 -21.80 -21.03 0.04
CA SER A 21 -20.92 -22.22 0.01
C SER A 21 -19.45 -21.84 -0.16
N ASN A 22 -19.17 -20.83 -1.00
CA ASN A 22 -17.84 -20.28 -1.22
C ASN A 22 -17.24 -19.68 0.08
N PHE A 23 -18.03 -18.96 0.87
CA PHE A 23 -17.57 -18.43 2.15
C PHE A 23 -17.21 -19.55 3.13
N ILE A 24 -18.01 -20.62 3.19
CA ILE A 24 -17.76 -21.77 4.07
C ILE A 24 -16.44 -22.46 3.66
N VAL A 25 -16.23 -22.67 2.36
CA VAL A 25 -14.99 -23.29 1.83
C VAL A 25 -13.77 -22.44 2.16
N THR A 26 -13.82 -21.13 1.91
CA THR A 26 -12.71 -20.22 2.24
C THR A 26 -12.42 -20.16 3.75
N SER A 27 -13.46 -20.22 4.58
CA SER A 27 -13.31 -20.21 6.05
C SER A 27 -12.66 -21.49 6.56
N LYS A 28 -13.04 -22.66 6.01
CA LYS A 28 -12.41 -23.94 6.35
C LYS A 28 -10.94 -23.97 5.95
N LYS A 29 -10.61 -23.46 4.76
CA LYS A 29 -9.22 -23.40 4.29
C LYS A 29 -8.36 -22.54 5.21
N LYS A 30 -8.83 -21.33 5.57
CA LYS A 30 -8.13 -20.47 6.53
C LYS A 30 -7.99 -21.12 7.90
N ALA A 31 -9.01 -21.81 8.38
CA ALA A 31 -8.92 -22.49 9.68
C ALA A 31 -7.82 -23.57 9.70
N LEU A 32 -7.66 -24.31 8.61
CA LEU A 32 -6.58 -25.30 8.46
C LEU A 32 -5.20 -24.64 8.41
N GLU A 33 -5.04 -23.57 7.64
CA GLU A 33 -3.79 -22.79 7.58
C GLU A 33 -3.40 -22.27 8.98
N TYR A 34 -4.36 -21.77 9.76
CA TYR A 34 -4.10 -21.32 11.14
C TYR A 34 -3.69 -22.48 12.07
N GLN A 35 -4.30 -23.66 11.91
CA GLN A 35 -3.94 -24.84 12.70
C GLN A 35 -2.52 -25.30 12.40
N GLU A 36 -2.11 -25.30 11.13
CA GLU A 36 -0.73 -25.62 10.72
C GLU A 36 0.29 -24.65 11.30
N LEU A 37 0.00 -23.34 11.28
CA LEU A 37 0.87 -22.32 11.86
C LEU A 37 1.04 -22.51 13.38
N VAL A 38 -0.05 -22.75 14.10
CA VAL A 38 -0.03 -23.02 15.55
C VAL A 38 0.73 -24.31 15.84
N PHE A 39 0.54 -25.36 15.04
CA PHE A 39 1.27 -26.62 15.16
C PHE A 39 2.79 -26.41 15.00
N ASN A 40 3.20 -25.51 14.12
CA ASN A 40 4.60 -25.13 13.90
C ASN A 40 5.14 -24.12 14.93
N ASN A 41 4.44 -23.87 16.05
CA ASN A 41 4.78 -22.87 17.08
C ASN A 41 4.94 -21.44 16.51
N GLN A 42 4.23 -21.11 15.43
CA GLN A 42 4.18 -19.78 14.86
C GLN A 42 2.85 -19.11 15.24
N ASP A 43 2.90 -17.90 15.80
CA ASP A 43 1.70 -17.12 16.11
C ASP A 43 1.09 -16.55 14.81
N PRO A 44 -0.11 -17.00 14.39
CA PRO A 44 -0.74 -16.52 13.17
C PRO A 44 -1.08 -15.02 13.19
N GLN A 45 -1.36 -14.45 14.38
CA GLN A 45 -1.63 -13.02 14.49
C GLN A 45 -0.37 -12.20 14.27
N PHE A 46 0.77 -12.68 14.77
CA PHE A 46 2.06 -12.04 14.57
C PHE A 46 2.51 -12.09 13.11
N ILE A 47 2.34 -13.23 12.43
CA ILE A 47 2.64 -13.37 10.99
C ILE A 47 1.80 -12.39 10.18
N LYS A 48 0.48 -12.40 10.38
CA LYS A 48 -0.41 -11.50 9.64
C LYS A 48 -0.04 -10.03 9.83
N LYS A 49 0.35 -9.65 11.05
CA LYS A 49 0.81 -8.29 11.35
C LYS A 49 2.13 -7.95 10.64
N GLN A 50 3.06 -8.90 10.52
CA GLN A 50 4.29 -8.72 9.74
C GLN A 50 3.99 -8.56 8.24
N GLU A 51 3.11 -9.39 7.68
CA GLU A 51 2.71 -9.28 6.28
C GLU A 51 2.05 -7.93 5.99
N GLU A 52 1.16 -7.48 6.87
CA GLU A 52 0.56 -6.14 6.78
C GLU A 52 1.63 -5.04 6.85
N MET A 53 2.60 -5.13 7.75
CA MET A 53 3.71 -4.18 7.82
C MET A 53 4.56 -4.18 6.54
N LEU A 54 4.94 -5.35 6.02
CA LEU A 54 5.70 -5.47 4.78
C LEU A 54 4.95 -4.86 3.59
N LEU A 55 3.64 -5.10 3.50
CA LEU A 55 2.80 -4.53 2.45
C LEU A 55 2.71 -3.00 2.56
N THR A 56 2.59 -2.47 3.79
CA THR A 56 2.60 -1.01 3.99
C THR A 56 3.94 -0.38 3.67
N PHE A 57 5.05 -1.06 3.99
CA PHE A 57 6.39 -0.60 3.66
C PHE A 57 6.59 -0.58 2.14
N ASP A 58 6.19 -1.65 1.45
CA ASP A 58 6.33 -1.77 0.00
C ASP A 58 5.51 -0.70 -0.74
N THR A 59 4.31 -0.38 -0.25
CA THR A 59 3.49 0.70 -0.81
C THR A 59 4.04 2.10 -0.52
N GLN A 60 4.64 2.35 0.65
CA GLN A 60 5.30 3.62 0.95
C GLN A 60 6.60 3.82 0.17
N ALA A 61 7.32 2.73 -0.12
CA ALA A 61 8.56 2.74 -0.88
C ALA A 61 8.35 2.94 -2.39
N GLN A 62 7.10 3.09 -2.85
CA GLN A 62 6.79 3.40 -4.24
C GLN A 62 7.32 4.79 -4.63
N ILE A 63 8.07 4.86 -5.73
CA ILE A 63 8.74 6.08 -6.22
C ILE A 63 7.81 7.29 -6.31
N HIS A 64 6.58 7.11 -6.82
CA HIS A 64 5.65 8.24 -6.96
C HIS A 64 5.27 8.85 -5.60
N ARG A 65 5.12 8.03 -4.56
CA ARG A 65 4.85 8.49 -3.18
C ARG A 65 6.03 9.23 -2.59
N ILE A 66 7.23 8.69 -2.76
CA ILE A 66 8.47 9.32 -2.32
C ILE A 66 8.65 10.68 -3.00
N TYR A 67 8.42 10.75 -4.32
CA TYR A 67 8.49 12.00 -5.07
C TYR A 67 7.46 13.02 -4.58
N GLU A 68 6.19 12.63 -4.39
CA GLU A 68 5.15 13.52 -3.88
C GLU A 68 5.55 14.12 -2.53
N GLU A 69 5.99 13.28 -1.59
CA GLU A 69 6.39 13.72 -0.26
C GLU A 69 7.63 14.64 -0.30
N TRP A 70 8.65 14.25 -1.08
CA TRP A 70 9.85 15.06 -1.25
C TRP A 70 9.53 16.41 -1.90
N PHE A 71 8.70 16.41 -2.93
CA PHE A 71 8.33 17.61 -3.68
C PHE A 71 7.53 18.58 -2.80
N LEU A 72 6.57 18.08 -2.00
CA LEU A 72 5.84 18.90 -1.02
C LEU A 72 6.79 19.62 -0.06
N ARG A 73 7.78 18.90 0.48
CA ARG A 73 8.78 19.47 1.41
C ARG A 73 9.76 20.45 0.75
N LYS A 74 10.04 20.30 -0.55
CA LYS A 74 10.99 21.14 -1.28
C LYS A 74 10.36 22.36 -1.93
N ASN A 75 9.09 22.28 -2.31
CA ASN A 75 8.37 23.34 -3.01
C ASN A 75 8.40 24.67 -2.24
N GLU A 76 8.34 24.63 -0.91
CA GLU A 76 8.39 25.84 -0.06
C GLU A 76 9.69 26.65 -0.18
N LYS A 77 10.78 26.02 -0.64
CA LYS A 77 12.13 26.62 -0.66
C LYS A 77 12.59 27.00 -2.06
N LEU A 78 11.80 26.72 -3.09
CA LEU A 78 12.20 26.85 -4.49
C LEU A 78 11.45 28.00 -5.18
N GLN A 79 12.12 28.62 -6.16
CA GLN A 79 11.47 29.59 -7.04
C GLN A 79 10.47 28.90 -7.98
N LYS A 80 9.36 29.57 -8.30
CA LYS A 80 8.28 29.01 -9.16
C LYS A 80 8.78 28.41 -10.47
N GLY A 81 9.75 29.06 -11.13
CA GLY A 81 10.34 28.56 -12.38
C GLY A 81 11.12 27.25 -12.20
N ALA A 82 11.84 27.09 -11.09
CA ALA A 82 12.56 25.85 -10.77
C ALA A 82 11.58 24.72 -10.45
N ILE A 83 10.54 25.00 -9.67
CA ILE A 83 9.46 24.05 -9.34
C ILE A 83 8.84 23.49 -10.61
N GLN A 84 8.51 24.36 -11.57
CA GLN A 84 7.86 23.94 -12.81
C GLN A 84 8.78 23.12 -13.72
N ARG A 85 10.08 23.43 -13.75
CA ARG A 85 11.07 22.60 -14.48
C ARG A 85 11.20 21.22 -13.86
N ILE A 86 11.33 21.13 -12.53
CA ILE A 86 11.40 19.85 -11.81
C ILE A 86 10.14 19.03 -12.07
N LYS A 87 8.96 19.65 -11.92
CA LYS A 87 7.68 18.97 -12.14
C LYS A 87 7.55 18.43 -13.56
N ARG A 88 7.91 19.22 -14.58
CA ARG A 88 7.91 18.77 -15.98
C ARG A 88 8.83 17.57 -16.22
N PHE A 89 10.05 17.61 -15.68
CA PHE A 89 10.98 16.49 -15.80
C PHE A 89 10.43 15.24 -15.11
N PHE A 90 10.04 15.35 -13.84
CA PHE A 90 9.61 14.19 -13.07
C PHE A 90 8.33 13.58 -13.60
N GLU A 91 7.28 14.38 -13.83
CA GLU A 91 5.98 13.86 -14.28
C GLU A 91 5.97 13.50 -15.76
N GLY A 92 6.74 14.21 -16.59
CA GLY A 92 6.78 13.98 -18.03
C GLY A 92 7.76 12.90 -18.48
N HIS A 93 8.87 12.75 -17.75
CA HIS A 93 9.98 11.89 -18.20
C HIS A 93 10.43 10.86 -17.18
N PHE A 94 10.37 11.12 -15.87
CA PHE A 94 10.87 10.16 -14.88
C PHE A 94 9.81 9.14 -14.45
N LEU A 95 8.71 9.62 -13.86
CA LEU A 95 7.62 8.79 -13.33
C LEU A 95 7.00 7.84 -14.35
N PRO A 96 6.82 8.20 -15.64
CA PRO A 96 6.22 7.30 -16.62
C PRO A 96 6.98 5.99 -16.84
N TYR A 97 8.28 5.93 -16.54
CA TYR A 97 9.07 4.70 -16.69
C TYR A 97 8.77 3.68 -15.59
N PHE A 98 8.39 4.18 -14.41
CA PHE A 98 8.24 3.34 -13.22
C PHE A 98 6.78 3.17 -12.79
N SER A 99 5.86 3.95 -13.35
CA SER A 99 4.49 4.05 -12.86
C SER A 99 3.49 3.40 -13.80
N LYS A 100 2.48 2.76 -13.23
CA LYS A 100 1.28 2.27 -13.91
C LYS A 100 0.15 3.27 -13.70
N TYR A 101 -0.56 3.57 -14.77
CA TYR A 101 -1.62 4.57 -14.77
C TYR A 101 -2.98 3.93 -14.99
N ASP A 102 -4.01 4.52 -14.39
CA ASP A 102 -5.41 4.22 -14.69
C ASP A 102 -5.86 4.91 -15.99
N LYS A 103 -7.09 4.61 -16.42
CA LYS A 103 -7.78 5.24 -17.54
C LYS A 103 -7.84 6.77 -17.41
N ASP A 104 -7.95 7.26 -16.19
CA ASP A 104 -7.98 8.70 -15.88
C ASP A 104 -6.58 9.33 -15.76
N ARG A 105 -5.51 8.60 -16.12
CA ARG A 105 -4.10 9.01 -16.02
C ARG A 105 -3.62 9.28 -14.59
N SER A 106 -4.32 8.75 -13.59
CA SER A 106 -3.86 8.73 -12.20
C SER A 106 -2.89 7.56 -11.99
N ILE A 107 -1.84 7.76 -11.19
CA ILE A 107 -0.89 6.68 -10.86
C ILE A 107 -1.57 5.70 -9.91
N ILE A 108 -1.66 4.42 -10.31
CA ILE A 108 -2.21 3.34 -9.48
C ILE A 108 -1.10 2.76 -8.59
N SER A 109 0.07 2.53 -9.17
CA SER A 109 1.24 2.00 -8.49
C SER A 109 2.50 2.40 -9.24
N SER A 110 3.64 2.36 -8.55
CA SER A 110 4.94 2.47 -9.20
C SER A 110 5.90 1.43 -8.65
N LEU A 111 7.02 1.26 -9.34
CA LEU A 111 8.14 0.46 -8.85
C LEU A 111 8.58 0.92 -7.45
N ASN A 112 9.02 -0.03 -6.64
CA ASN A 112 9.66 0.24 -5.36
C ASN A 112 11.03 0.90 -5.62
N ILE A 113 11.40 1.89 -4.83
CA ILE A 113 12.69 2.60 -4.95
C ILE A 113 13.89 1.64 -4.89
N ASN A 114 13.80 0.56 -4.12
CA ASN A 114 14.88 -0.42 -3.95
C ASN A 114 15.13 -1.25 -5.21
N ASP A 115 14.15 -1.32 -6.10
CA ASP A 115 14.24 -2.07 -7.36
C ASP A 115 14.73 -1.20 -8.52
N VAL A 116 14.93 0.11 -8.29
CA VAL A 116 15.46 1.03 -9.32
C VAL A 116 16.96 0.81 -9.47
N THR A 117 17.39 0.47 -10.67
CA THR A 117 18.82 0.34 -10.97
C THR A 117 19.41 1.66 -11.47
N HIS A 118 20.71 1.84 -11.28
CA HIS A 118 21.43 2.98 -11.88
C HIS A 118 21.28 3.05 -13.40
N ARG A 119 21.17 1.88 -14.06
CA ARG A 119 20.99 1.81 -15.51
C ARG A 119 19.66 2.42 -15.93
N ASP A 120 18.58 2.13 -15.21
CA ASP A 120 17.25 2.70 -15.52
C ASP A 120 17.29 4.23 -15.46
N VAL A 121 17.98 4.79 -14.45
CA VAL A 121 18.15 6.24 -14.30
C VAL A 121 18.95 6.84 -15.46
N ILE A 122 20.07 6.20 -15.83
CA ILE A 122 20.91 6.64 -16.96
C ILE A 122 20.10 6.64 -18.27
N ASP A 123 19.36 5.58 -18.54
CA ASP A 123 18.56 5.45 -19.77
C ASP A 123 17.49 6.55 -19.86
N ILE A 124 16.86 6.92 -18.74
CA ILE A 124 15.91 8.04 -18.68
C ILE A 124 16.59 9.36 -19.01
N VAL A 125 17.75 9.64 -18.41
CA VAL A 125 18.50 10.89 -18.63
C VAL A 125 18.94 11.01 -20.09
N ILE A 126 19.52 9.95 -20.66
CA ILE A 126 19.94 9.92 -22.08
C ILE A 126 18.74 10.18 -23.00
N LYS A 127 17.59 9.57 -22.71
CA LYS A 127 16.39 9.78 -23.52
C LYS A 127 15.84 11.20 -23.37
N PHE A 128 15.91 11.79 -22.18
CA PHE A 128 15.52 13.18 -21.95
C PHE A 128 16.41 14.16 -22.74
N GLU A 129 17.73 13.97 -22.73
CA GLU A 129 18.68 14.81 -23.49
C GLU A 129 18.43 14.75 -24.99
N LYS A 130 18.03 13.60 -25.53
CA LYS A 130 17.70 13.46 -26.96
C LYS A 130 16.37 14.09 -27.37
N THR A 131 15.49 14.34 -26.41
CA THR A 131 14.12 14.83 -26.65
C THR A 131 13.96 16.32 -26.30
N SER A 132 14.93 16.91 -25.59
CA SER A 132 14.96 18.32 -25.17
C SER A 132 15.75 19.19 -26.14
#